data_AF-A0A1E4JVN9-F1
#
_entry.id   AF-A0A1E4JVN9-F1
#
_cell.length_a   1.000
_cell.length_b   1.000
_cell.length_c   1.000
_cell.angle_alpha   90.00
_cell.angle_beta   90.00
_cell.angle_gamma   90.00
#
_symmetry.space_group_name_H-M   'P 1'
#
loop_
_entity.id
_entity.type
_entity.pdbx_description
1 polymer ?
#
loop_
_entity_poly.entity_id
_entity_poly.type
_entity_poly.pdbx_seq_one_letter_code
_entity_poly.pdbx_strand_id
1 'polypeptide(L)'
;MDYTAQTLPEAGLGESRVAFIRSTYTYLAVALLAFTVVSGLLYLSGVGVAVLKLMSASRWVWIGFLGAFMAVGWLASNWADNAESNEKQMLGLGIYVLAESLIFSPLFAIAAMVAPKAIPAAGFITLLLVAGLTYTAFSTKKDFSFLGGILKIAGFCAIGAIIAGAIFGFSLGIWFSAIMVVFAGGCVLYDTSNIIHHYPTDRPAGAALHLFASIALMLWYVLRILISLASSDD
;
A
#
# COMPACT_ATOMS: atom_id res chain seq x y z
N MET A 1 -62.62 -6.16 3.55
CA MET A 1 -61.60 -5.30 4.17
C MET A 1 -60.27 -5.98 3.89
N ASP A 2 -59.66 -5.64 2.76
CA ASP A 2 -58.34 -6.16 2.39
C ASP A 2 -57.28 -5.47 3.25
N TYR A 3 -56.61 -6.27 4.08
CA TYR A 3 -55.37 -5.88 4.71
C TYR A 3 -54.28 -5.98 3.64
N THR A 4 -54.10 -4.90 2.88
CA THR A 4 -52.94 -4.73 2.03
C THR A 4 -51.69 -4.87 2.90
N ALA A 5 -50.91 -5.91 2.63
CA ALA A 5 -49.57 -6.07 3.18
C ALA A 5 -48.80 -4.78 2.89
N GLN A 6 -48.52 -4.04 3.95
CA GLN A 6 -47.66 -2.88 3.93
C GLN A 6 -46.27 -3.40 3.54
N THR A 7 -45.92 -3.28 2.25
CA THR A 7 -44.58 -3.58 1.78
C THR A 7 -43.63 -2.67 2.55
N LEU A 8 -42.84 -3.26 3.44
CA LEU A 8 -41.71 -2.60 4.06
C LEU A 8 -40.91 -1.93 2.93
N PRO A 9 -40.50 -0.66 3.06
CA PRO A 9 -39.64 -0.06 2.06
C PRO A 9 -38.42 -0.96 1.91
N GLU A 10 -38.17 -1.47 0.71
CA GLU A 10 -36.93 -2.16 0.37
C GLU A 10 -35.78 -1.27 0.82
N ALA A 11 -35.17 -1.60 1.95
CA ALA A 11 -33.90 -1.01 2.35
C ALA A 11 -32.95 -1.34 1.19
N GLY A 12 -32.50 -0.28 0.51
CA GLY A 12 -32.01 -0.33 -0.86
C GLY A 12 -30.98 -1.42 -1.15
N LEU A 13 -30.96 -1.80 -2.43
CA LEU A 13 -30.08 -2.75 -3.13
C LEU A 13 -28.56 -2.40 -3.00
N GLY A 14 -28.04 -2.25 -1.79
CA GLY A 14 -26.61 -2.13 -1.49
C GLY A 14 -26.08 -3.43 -0.91
N GLU A 15 -24.86 -3.83 -1.31
CA GLU A 15 -24.18 -4.96 -0.67
C GLU A 15 -24.13 -4.76 0.85
N SER A 16 -24.46 -5.80 1.61
CA SER A 16 -24.30 -5.77 3.06
C SER A 16 -22.85 -5.44 3.42
N ARG A 17 -22.63 -4.60 4.45
CA ARG A 17 -21.27 -4.22 4.90
C ARG A 17 -20.37 -5.44 5.14
N VAL A 18 -20.94 -6.54 5.63
CA VAL A 18 -20.22 -7.80 5.85
C VAL A 18 -19.76 -8.44 4.53
N ALA A 19 -20.62 -8.47 3.52
CA ALA A 19 -20.27 -8.95 2.19
C ALA A 19 -19.16 -8.08 1.57
N PHE A 20 -19.31 -6.75 1.64
CA PHE A 20 -18.30 -5.80 1.16
C PHE A 20 -16.93 -6.02 1.83
N ILE A 21 -16.89 -6.16 3.16
CA ILE A 21 -15.63 -6.43 3.90
C ILE A 21 -15.02 -7.74 3.41
N ARG A 22 -15.79 -8.82 3.29
CA ARG A 22 -15.30 -10.11 2.80
C ARG A 22 -14.72 -10.00 1.38
N SER A 23 -15.41 -9.30 0.49
CA SER A 23 -14.95 -9.07 -0.89
C SER A 23 -13.66 -8.25 -0.90
N THR A 24 -13.59 -7.17 -0.11
CA THR A 24 -12.39 -6.32 0.03
C THR A 24 -11.17 -7.14 0.44
N TYR A 25 -11.30 -7.97 1.49
CA TYR A 25 -10.17 -8.81 1.95
C TYR A 25 -9.81 -9.94 0.98
N THR A 26 -10.78 -10.41 0.18
CA THR A 26 -10.50 -11.34 -0.93
C THR A 26 -9.65 -10.65 -2.00
N TYR A 27 -10.04 -9.46 -2.45
CA TYR A 27 -9.26 -8.68 -3.41
C TYR A 27 -7.87 -8.33 -2.89
N LEU A 28 -7.76 -7.96 -1.61
CA LEU A 28 -6.49 -7.70 -0.97
C LEU A 28 -5.59 -8.93 -0.98
N ALA A 29 -6.12 -10.10 -0.61
CA ALA A 29 -5.34 -11.35 -0.61
C ALA A 29 -4.85 -11.70 -2.03
N VAL A 30 -5.71 -11.53 -3.05
CA VAL A 30 -5.33 -11.71 -4.46
C VAL A 30 -4.25 -10.71 -4.87
N ALA A 31 -4.37 -9.44 -4.48
CA ALA A 31 -3.37 -8.40 -4.77
C ALA A 31 -2.01 -8.70 -4.13
N LEU A 32 -1.98 -9.15 -2.88
CA LEU A 32 -0.74 -9.54 -2.19
C LEU A 32 -0.08 -10.76 -2.83
N LEU A 33 -0.87 -11.76 -3.24
CA LEU A 33 -0.36 -12.93 -3.97
C LEU A 33 0.18 -12.53 -5.34
N ALA A 34 -0.57 -11.72 -6.10
CA ALA A 34 -0.14 -11.22 -7.39
C ALA A 34 1.15 -10.39 -7.27
N PHE A 35 1.24 -9.50 -6.29
CA PHE A 35 2.45 -8.74 -5.98
C PHE A 35 3.65 -9.67 -5.71
N THR A 36 3.44 -10.72 -4.91
CA THR A 36 4.49 -11.69 -4.58
C THR A 36 4.99 -12.43 -5.83
N VAL A 37 4.07 -12.92 -6.65
CA VAL A 37 4.40 -13.66 -7.89
C VAL A 37 5.10 -12.74 -8.89
N VAL A 38 4.54 -11.56 -9.17
CA VAL A 38 5.11 -10.60 -10.13
C VAL A 38 6.49 -10.12 -9.66
N SER A 39 6.63 -9.78 -8.38
CA SER A 39 7.92 -9.40 -7.80
C SER A 39 8.95 -10.54 -7.90
N GLY A 40 8.54 -11.79 -7.67
CA GLY A 40 9.39 -12.96 -7.87
C GLY A 40 9.85 -13.13 -9.32
N LEU A 41 8.95 -12.94 -10.30
CA LEU A 41 9.29 -12.99 -11.73
C LEU A 41 10.26 -11.86 -12.13
N LEU A 42 10.04 -10.64 -11.63
CA LEU A 42 10.93 -9.49 -11.86
C LEU A 42 12.30 -9.69 -11.22
N TYR A 43 12.34 -10.33 -10.04
CA TYR A 43 13.56 -10.70 -9.37
C TYR A 43 14.36 -11.73 -10.19
N LEU A 44 13.72 -12.83 -10.61
CA LEU A 44 14.37 -13.89 -11.38
C LEU A 44 14.85 -13.43 -12.78
N SER A 45 14.13 -12.50 -13.40
CA SER A 45 14.50 -11.94 -14.70
C SER A 45 15.63 -10.90 -14.64
N GLY A 46 16.05 -10.48 -13.45
CA GLY A 46 17.09 -9.47 -13.27
C GLY A 46 16.67 -8.04 -13.59
N VAL A 47 15.36 -7.79 -13.77
CA VAL A 47 14.82 -6.44 -14.04
C VAL A 47 15.22 -5.46 -12.94
N GLY A 48 15.22 -5.89 -11.67
CA GLY A 48 15.63 -5.04 -10.56
C GLY A 48 17.05 -4.48 -10.69
N VAL A 49 17.99 -5.27 -11.22
CA VAL A 49 19.38 -4.83 -11.47
C VAL A 49 19.43 -3.84 -12.65
N ALA A 50 18.66 -4.09 -13.71
CA ALA A 50 18.58 -3.19 -14.85
C ALA A 50 17.99 -1.82 -14.45
N VAL A 51 16.92 -1.83 -13.66
CA VAL A 51 16.27 -0.64 -13.11
C VAL A 51 17.25 0.11 -12.20
N LEU A 52 17.96 -0.59 -11.31
CA LEU A 52 18.96 0.03 -10.43
C LEU A 52 20.09 0.72 -11.23
N LYS A 53 20.61 0.09 -12.29
CA LYS A 53 21.61 0.70 -13.19
C LYS A 53 21.08 1.94 -13.88
N LEU A 54 19.84 1.89 -14.38
CA LEU A 54 19.18 3.04 -15.02
C LEU A 54 19.02 4.20 -14.03
N MET A 55 18.59 3.92 -12.80
CA MET A 55 18.42 4.93 -11.74
C MET A 55 19.76 5.56 -11.32
N SER A 56 20.84 4.77 -11.35
CA SER A 56 22.19 5.23 -11.02
C SER A 56 22.81 6.10 -12.11
N ALA A 57 22.22 6.16 -13.31
CA ALA A 57 22.76 6.94 -14.43
C ALA A 57 22.70 8.45 -14.18
N SER A 58 21.67 8.95 -13.48
CA SER A 58 21.55 10.36 -13.13
C SER A 58 20.55 10.57 -12.00
N ARG A 59 20.84 11.53 -11.12
CA ARG A 59 19.92 11.99 -10.05
C ARG A 59 18.57 12.45 -10.58
N TRP A 60 18.51 12.96 -11.81
CA TRP A 60 17.26 13.36 -12.46
C TRP A 60 16.42 12.17 -12.91
N VAL A 61 17.04 11.04 -13.25
CA VAL A 61 16.34 9.80 -13.58
C VAL A 61 15.68 9.22 -12.32
N TRP A 62 16.34 9.29 -11.17
CA TRP A 62 15.74 8.93 -9.88
C TRP A 62 14.51 9.79 -9.54
N ILE A 63 14.61 11.11 -9.69
CA ILE A 63 13.46 12.01 -9.45
C ILE A 63 12.33 11.73 -10.46
N GLY A 64 12.67 11.52 -11.74
CA GLY A 64 11.70 11.15 -12.77
C GLY A 64 11.01 9.82 -12.47
N PHE A 65 11.75 8.83 -11.94
CA PHE A 65 11.22 7.54 -11.52
C PHE A 65 10.23 7.69 -10.36
N LEU A 66 10.58 8.48 -9.33
CA LEU A 66 9.67 8.80 -8.23
C LEU A 66 8.42 9.56 -8.71
N GLY A 67 8.59 10.54 -9.59
CA GLY A 67 7.47 11.32 -10.15
C GLY A 67 6.53 10.49 -11.01
N ALA A 68 7.07 9.63 -11.90
CA ALA A 68 6.29 8.70 -12.70
C ALA A 68 5.50 7.73 -11.81
N PHE A 69 6.10 7.28 -10.71
CA PHE A 69 5.41 6.41 -9.77
C PHE A 69 4.28 7.11 -9.02
N MET A 70 4.52 8.31 -8.51
CA MET A 70 3.46 9.11 -7.88
C MET A 70 2.28 9.32 -8.84
N ALA A 71 2.56 9.55 -10.13
CA ALA A 71 1.53 9.69 -11.15
C ALA A 71 0.75 8.38 -11.38
N VAL A 72 1.44 7.23 -11.46
CA VAL A 72 0.79 5.93 -11.63
C VAL A 72 -0.05 5.55 -10.40
N GLY A 73 0.48 5.77 -9.20
CA GLY A 73 -0.24 5.53 -7.95
C GLY A 73 -1.47 6.42 -7.80
N TRP A 74 -1.35 7.70 -8.17
CA TRP A 74 -2.48 8.63 -8.22
C TRP A 74 -3.52 8.20 -9.26
N LEU A 75 -3.09 7.83 -10.47
CA LEU A 75 -4.00 7.41 -11.54
C LEU A 75 -4.75 6.13 -11.17
N ALA A 76 -4.05 5.13 -10.64
CA ALA A 76 -4.65 3.86 -10.24
C ALA A 76 -5.62 4.03 -9.06
N SER A 77 -5.27 4.85 -8.06
CA SER A 77 -6.17 5.18 -6.94
C SER A 77 -7.40 5.93 -7.43
N ASN A 78 -7.21 6.92 -8.30
CA ASN A 78 -8.30 7.70 -8.89
C ASN A 78 -9.24 6.82 -9.73
N TRP A 79 -8.72 5.84 -10.47
CA TRP A 79 -9.53 4.89 -11.21
C TRP A 79 -10.28 3.93 -10.30
N ALA A 80 -9.65 3.43 -9.24
CA ALA A 80 -10.31 2.52 -8.31
C ALA A 80 -11.39 3.21 -7.45
N ASP A 81 -11.20 4.48 -7.12
CA ASP A 81 -12.15 5.26 -6.31
C ASP A 81 -13.33 5.81 -7.12
N ASN A 82 -13.14 6.13 -8.41
CA ASN A 82 -14.18 6.77 -9.24
C ASN A 82 -14.81 5.85 -10.28
N ALA A 83 -14.41 4.58 -10.35
CA ALA A 83 -14.98 3.65 -11.30
C ALA A 83 -16.39 3.20 -10.90
N GLU A 84 -17.37 3.54 -11.75
CA GLU A 84 -18.77 3.09 -11.65
C GLU A 84 -18.96 1.59 -11.92
N SER A 85 -17.95 0.88 -12.45
CA SER A 85 -18.01 -0.56 -12.71
C SER A 85 -16.92 -1.35 -11.99
N ASN A 86 -17.29 -2.51 -11.45
CA ASN A 86 -16.39 -3.44 -10.75
C ASN A 86 -15.17 -3.84 -11.60
N GLU A 87 -15.34 -3.99 -12.91
CA GLU A 87 -14.25 -4.34 -13.84
C GLU A 87 -13.14 -3.27 -13.86
N LYS A 88 -13.52 -1.98 -13.88
CA LYS A 88 -12.55 -0.87 -13.89
C LYS A 88 -11.82 -0.76 -12.56
N GLN A 89 -12.50 -1.04 -11.44
CA GLN A 89 -11.87 -1.06 -10.13
C GLN A 89 -10.82 -2.19 -10.02
N MET A 90 -11.14 -3.39 -10.53
CA MET A 90 -10.20 -4.51 -10.58
C MET A 90 -9.01 -4.22 -11.49
N LEU A 91 -9.24 -3.56 -12.63
CA LEU A 91 -8.16 -3.12 -13.50
C LEU A 91 -7.24 -2.11 -12.79
N GLY A 92 -7.82 -1.16 -12.06
CA GLY A 92 -7.05 -0.21 -11.24
C GLY A 92 -6.16 -0.91 -10.21
N LEU A 93 -6.72 -1.88 -9.48
CA LEU A 93 -5.96 -2.70 -8.52
C LEU A 93 -4.83 -3.49 -9.21
N GLY A 94 -5.12 -4.12 -10.34
CA GLY A 94 -4.12 -4.89 -11.10
C GLY A 94 -2.96 -4.02 -11.62
N ILE A 95 -3.27 -2.85 -12.19
CA ILE A 95 -2.25 -1.88 -12.64
C ILE A 95 -1.41 -1.42 -11.46
N TYR A 96 -2.04 -1.13 -10.32
CA TYR A 96 -1.34 -0.71 -9.12
C TYR A 96 -0.36 -1.78 -8.61
N VAL A 97 -0.80 -3.05 -8.55
CA VAL A 97 0.06 -4.18 -8.16
C VAL A 97 1.25 -4.35 -9.08
N LEU A 98 1.07 -4.22 -10.39
CA LEU A 98 2.16 -4.29 -11.37
C LEU A 98 3.16 -3.14 -11.20
N ALA A 99 2.65 -1.92 -11.01
CA ALA A 99 3.47 -0.75 -10.76
C ALA A 99 4.29 -0.90 -9.47
N GLU A 100 3.65 -1.29 -8.37
CA GLU A 100 4.33 -1.55 -7.08
C GLU A 100 5.40 -2.63 -7.22
N SER A 101 5.10 -3.74 -7.91
CA SER A 101 6.10 -4.81 -8.12
C SER A 101 7.34 -4.31 -8.86
N LEU A 102 7.17 -3.44 -9.86
CA LEU A 102 8.28 -2.82 -10.59
C LEU A 102 9.10 -1.89 -9.70
N ILE A 103 8.44 -1.15 -8.81
CA ILE A 103 9.04 -0.17 -7.90
C ILE A 103 9.87 -0.84 -6.83
N PHE A 104 9.37 -1.95 -6.31
CA PHE A 104 10.07 -2.80 -5.37
C PHE A 104 11.26 -3.55 -5.99
N SER A 105 11.26 -3.78 -7.30
CA SER A 105 12.28 -4.58 -7.97
C SER A 105 13.74 -4.13 -7.72
N PRO A 106 14.13 -2.83 -7.81
CA PRO A 106 15.48 -2.41 -7.43
C PRO A 106 15.77 -2.58 -5.94
N LEU A 107 14.78 -2.41 -5.06
CA LEU A 107 14.97 -2.59 -3.62
C LEU A 107 15.22 -4.06 -3.27
N PHE A 108 14.49 -4.99 -3.89
CA PHE A 108 14.76 -6.42 -3.76
C PHE A 108 16.12 -6.82 -4.34
N ALA A 109 16.55 -6.20 -5.45
CA ALA A 109 17.89 -6.43 -6.00
C ALA A 109 18.98 -5.99 -5.02
N ILE A 110 18.85 -4.81 -4.39
CA ILE A 110 19.78 -4.35 -3.34
C ILE A 110 19.78 -5.33 -2.18
N ALA A 111 18.59 -5.69 -1.66
CA ALA A 111 18.47 -6.62 -0.54
C ALA A 111 19.15 -7.97 -0.83
N ALA A 112 18.99 -8.53 -2.02
CA ALA A 112 19.64 -9.79 -2.37
C ALA A 112 21.17 -9.71 -2.41
N MET A 113 21.74 -8.53 -2.70
CA MET A 113 23.19 -8.33 -2.74
C MET A 113 23.79 -8.12 -1.35
N VAL A 114 23.13 -7.33 -0.49
CA VAL A 114 23.74 -6.87 0.79
C VAL A 114 23.06 -7.42 2.03
N ALA A 115 21.83 -7.93 1.92
CA ALA A 115 21.05 -8.44 3.04
C ALA A 115 20.14 -9.62 2.63
N PRO A 116 20.70 -10.79 2.24
CA PRO A 116 19.92 -11.85 1.57
C PRO A 116 18.74 -12.41 2.38
N LYS A 117 18.81 -12.31 3.71
CA LYS A 117 17.74 -12.74 4.62
C LYS A 117 16.69 -11.66 4.90
N ALA A 118 16.91 -10.42 4.45
CA ALA A 118 16.05 -9.28 4.76
C ALA A 118 14.68 -9.36 4.05
N ILE A 119 14.62 -9.89 2.83
CA ILE A 119 13.36 -9.99 2.07
C ILE A 119 12.31 -10.85 2.81
N PRO A 120 12.59 -12.13 3.16
CA PRO A 120 11.61 -12.93 3.89
C PRO A 120 11.32 -12.39 5.30
N ALA A 121 12.32 -11.83 5.98
CA ALA A 121 12.13 -11.22 7.29
C ALA A 121 11.22 -9.98 7.23
N ALA A 122 11.39 -9.11 6.22
CA ALA A 122 10.55 -7.94 6.03
C ALA A 122 9.10 -8.32 5.72
N GLY A 123 8.89 -9.36 4.89
CA GLY A 123 7.57 -9.90 4.62
C GLY A 123 6.89 -10.40 5.91
N PHE A 124 7.60 -11.17 6.73
CA PHE A 124 7.07 -11.70 7.99
C PHE A 124 6.73 -10.59 9.00
N ILE A 125 7.64 -9.64 9.20
CA ILE A 125 7.42 -8.49 10.10
C ILE A 125 6.20 -7.67 9.64
N THR A 126 6.10 -7.41 8.34
CA THR A 126 4.97 -6.66 7.78
C THR A 126 3.66 -7.40 8.01
N LEU A 127 3.62 -8.72 7.77
CA LEU A 127 2.43 -9.53 8.04
C LEU A 127 1.99 -9.46 9.50
N LEU A 128 2.93 -9.55 10.45
CA LEU A 128 2.61 -9.45 11.88
C LEU A 128 2.07 -8.05 12.26
N LEU A 129 2.70 -6.99 11.75
CA LEU A 129 2.25 -5.61 12.01
C LEU A 129 0.86 -5.36 11.43
N VAL A 130 0.63 -5.75 10.18
CA VAL A 130 -0.68 -5.63 9.52
C VAL A 130 -1.73 -6.41 10.26
N ALA A 131 -1.44 -7.66 10.65
CA ALA A 131 -2.38 -8.49 11.40
C ALA A 131 -2.76 -7.84 12.74
N GLY A 132 -1.77 -7.33 13.50
CA GLY A 132 -2.02 -6.67 14.78
C GLY A 132 -2.83 -5.38 14.63
N LEU A 133 -2.52 -4.54 13.65
CA LEU A 133 -3.23 -3.29 13.37
C LEU A 133 -4.66 -3.54 12.88
N THR A 134 -4.81 -4.49 11.97
CA THR A 134 -6.12 -4.91 11.45
C THR A 134 -6.99 -5.47 12.57
N TYR A 135 -6.44 -6.37 13.40
CA TYR A 135 -7.13 -6.89 14.58
C TYR A 135 -7.56 -5.76 15.53
N THR A 136 -6.69 -4.77 15.76
CA THR A 136 -6.99 -3.63 16.61
C THR A 136 -8.17 -2.82 16.06
N ALA A 137 -8.21 -2.56 14.75
CA ALA A 137 -9.33 -1.86 14.11
C ALA A 137 -10.65 -2.64 14.16
N PHE A 138 -10.62 -3.97 14.01
CA PHE A 138 -11.83 -4.80 14.09
C PHE A 138 -12.35 -5.02 15.52
N SER A 139 -11.45 -5.06 16.50
CA SER A 139 -11.82 -5.33 17.90
C SER A 139 -12.24 -4.08 18.65
N THR A 140 -11.72 -2.91 18.26
CA THR A 140 -12.12 -1.65 18.88
C THR A 140 -13.47 -1.17 18.37
N LYS A 141 -14.21 -0.46 19.22
CA LYS A 141 -15.43 0.27 18.82
C LYS A 141 -15.14 1.70 18.35
N LYS A 142 -13.86 2.09 18.35
CA LYS A 142 -13.41 3.44 18.01
C LYS A 142 -13.25 3.58 16.51
N ASP A 143 -13.82 4.64 15.97
CA ASP A 143 -13.53 5.10 14.61
C ASP A 143 -12.22 5.91 14.57
N PHE A 144 -11.31 5.52 13.68
CA PHE A 144 -10.03 6.19 13.45
C PHE A 144 -10.06 7.26 12.35
N SER A 145 -11.23 7.69 11.89
CA SER A 145 -11.38 8.77 10.89
C SER A 145 -10.60 10.06 11.23
N PHE A 146 -10.46 10.39 12.52
CA PHE A 146 -9.66 11.53 12.99
C PHE A 146 -8.18 11.48 12.54
N LEU A 147 -7.66 10.30 12.25
CA LEU A 147 -6.27 10.08 11.82
C LEU A 147 -6.04 10.58 10.38
N GLY A 148 -7.10 10.69 9.56
CA GLY A 148 -6.98 11.07 8.15
C GLY A 148 -6.35 12.45 7.94
N GLY A 149 -6.68 13.44 8.79
CA GLY A 149 -6.06 14.77 8.73
C GLY A 149 -4.57 14.75 9.10
N ILE A 150 -4.22 13.98 10.15
CA ILE A 150 -2.85 13.83 10.63
C ILE A 150 -1.98 13.14 9.57
N LEU A 151 -2.49 12.06 8.97
CA LEU A 151 -1.78 11.30 7.93
C LEU A 151 -1.56 12.13 6.68
N LYS A 152 -2.53 12.96 6.27
CA LYS A 152 -2.33 13.86 5.13
C LYS A 152 -1.15 14.81 5.35
N ILE A 153 -1.11 15.48 6.52
CA ILE A 153 -0.02 16.41 6.85
C ILE A 153 1.31 15.66 6.94
N ALA A 154 1.35 14.54 7.66
CA ALA A 154 2.56 13.73 7.79
C ALA A 154 3.07 13.21 6.43
N GLY A 155 2.17 12.84 5.51
CA GLY A 155 2.50 12.46 4.15
C GLY A 155 3.14 13.60 3.36
N PHE A 156 2.61 14.82 3.45
CA PHE A 156 3.25 15.99 2.84
C PHE A 156 4.63 16.27 3.43
N CYS A 157 4.80 16.15 4.75
CA CYS A 157 6.11 16.28 5.38
C CYS A 157 7.09 15.20 4.89
N ALA A 158 6.64 13.95 4.75
CA ALA A 158 7.47 12.85 4.24
C ALA A 158 7.91 13.10 2.79
N ILE A 159 7.00 13.51 1.90
CA ILE A 159 7.32 13.88 0.52
C ILE A 159 8.31 15.06 0.49
N GLY A 160 8.06 16.09 1.29
CA GLY A 160 8.96 17.25 1.39
C GLY A 160 10.37 16.86 1.83
N ALA A 161 10.49 15.95 2.80
CA ALA A 161 11.78 15.42 3.26
C ALA A 161 12.49 14.60 2.18
N ILE A 162 11.76 13.76 1.43
CA ILE A 162 12.30 12.98 0.30
C ILE A 162 12.81 13.90 -0.81
N ILE A 163 12.04 14.92 -1.17
CA ILE A 163 12.42 15.90 -2.20
C ILE A 163 13.64 16.71 -1.75
N ALA A 164 13.66 17.17 -0.49
CA ALA A 164 14.81 17.86 0.07
C ALA A 164 16.07 16.97 0.05
N GLY A 165 15.96 15.71 0.47
CA GLY A 165 17.05 14.74 0.39
C GLY A 165 17.57 14.55 -1.03
N ALA A 166 16.68 14.50 -2.02
CA ALA A 166 17.07 14.39 -3.43
C ALA A 166 17.74 15.67 -3.98
N ILE A 167 17.27 16.86 -3.61
CA ILE A 167 17.81 18.15 -4.10
C ILE A 167 19.15 18.47 -3.45
N PHE A 168 19.27 18.29 -2.13
CA PHE A 168 20.47 18.63 -1.37
C PHE A 168 21.45 17.46 -1.22
N GLY A 169 21.05 16.25 -1.60
CA GLY A 169 21.92 15.08 -1.65
C GLY A 169 22.19 14.42 -0.29
N PHE A 170 21.38 14.69 0.74
CA PHE A 170 21.53 14.04 2.04
C PHE A 170 20.71 12.75 2.14
N SER A 171 21.19 11.80 2.95
CA SER A 171 20.44 10.60 3.29
C SER A 171 19.48 10.87 4.44
N LEU A 172 18.23 10.42 4.29
CA LEU A 172 17.20 10.50 5.34
C LEU A 172 17.48 9.51 6.52
N GLY A 173 18.33 8.51 6.28
CA GLY A 173 18.76 7.56 7.30
C GLY A 173 17.68 6.60 7.82
N ILE A 174 18.06 5.83 8.84
CA ILE A 174 17.23 4.78 9.45
C ILE A 174 16.05 5.35 10.25
N TRP A 175 16.23 6.48 10.94
CA TRP A 175 15.18 7.13 11.74
C TRP A 175 13.99 7.57 10.91
N PHE A 176 14.23 8.10 9.71
CA PHE A 176 13.16 8.39 8.77
C PHE A 176 12.37 7.14 8.42
N SER A 177 13.07 6.02 8.15
CA SER A 177 12.41 4.75 7.83
C SER A 177 11.58 4.23 9.01
N ALA A 178 12.08 4.35 10.25
CA ALA A 178 11.32 3.98 11.45
C ALA A 178 10.05 4.82 11.62
N ILE A 179 10.13 6.15 11.42
CA ILE A 179 8.95 7.04 11.43
C ILE A 179 7.97 6.63 10.33
N MET A 180 8.47 6.28 9.15
CA MET A 180 7.63 5.86 8.03
C MET A 180 6.95 4.51 8.26
N VAL A 181 7.54 3.58 9.03
CA VAL A 181 6.84 2.35 9.48
C VAL A 181 5.67 2.71 10.40
N VAL A 182 5.86 3.64 11.34
CA VAL A 182 4.76 4.12 12.20
C VAL A 182 3.67 4.81 11.38
N PHE A 183 4.07 5.66 10.42
CA PHE A 183 3.15 6.31 9.49
C PHE A 183 2.34 5.29 8.69
N ALA A 184 3.00 4.31 8.08
CA ALA A 184 2.34 3.25 7.31
C ALA A 184 1.42 2.40 8.19
N GLY A 185 1.81 2.13 9.43
CA GLY A 185 0.95 1.47 10.41
C GLY A 185 -0.29 2.31 10.75
N GLY A 186 -0.15 3.63 10.85
CA GLY A 186 -1.25 4.57 10.97
C GLY A 186 -2.19 4.54 9.75
N CYS A 187 -1.64 4.46 8.54
CA CYS A 187 -2.43 4.32 7.32
C CYS A 187 -3.21 2.99 7.30
N VAL A 188 -2.57 1.85 7.63
CA VAL A 188 -3.27 0.55 7.72
C VAL A 188 -4.42 0.60 8.72
N LEU A 189 -4.20 1.21 9.88
CA LEU A 189 -5.24 1.37 10.90
C LEU A 189 -6.40 2.25 10.42
N TYR A 190 -6.07 3.39 9.77
CA TYR A 190 -7.06 4.30 9.18
C TYR A 190 -7.86 3.63 8.07
N ASP A 191 -7.19 2.97 7.12
CA ASP A 191 -7.84 2.32 5.97
C ASP A 191 -8.75 1.18 6.43
N THR A 192 -8.28 0.37 7.39
CA THR A 192 -9.10 -0.70 7.97
C THR A 192 -10.34 -0.12 8.67
N SER A 193 -10.18 0.92 9.48
CA SER A 193 -11.30 1.62 10.14
C SER A 193 -12.27 2.20 9.11
N ASN A 194 -11.75 2.79 8.04
CA ASN A 194 -12.53 3.38 6.98
C ASN A 194 -13.36 2.30 6.24
N ILE A 195 -12.77 1.14 5.93
CA ILE A 195 -13.46 -0.02 5.33
C ILE A 195 -14.61 -0.51 6.21
N ILE A 196 -14.42 -0.53 7.53
CA ILE A 196 -15.42 -0.98 8.49
C ILE A 196 -16.59 0.02 8.59
N HIS A 197 -16.30 1.33 8.65
CA HIS A 197 -17.28 2.32 9.06
C HIS A 197 -17.82 3.22 7.94
N HIS A 198 -17.00 3.63 6.96
CA HIS A 198 -17.34 4.76 6.09
C HIS A 198 -17.18 4.48 4.59
N TYR A 199 -16.33 3.53 4.18
CA TYR A 199 -16.03 3.30 2.77
C TYR A 199 -17.29 2.84 2.02
N PRO A 200 -17.57 3.33 0.80
CA PRO A 200 -18.74 2.89 0.05
C PRO A 200 -18.72 1.37 -0.24
N THR A 201 -19.86 0.70 -0.08
CA THR A 201 -19.93 -0.78 -0.20
C THR A 201 -19.95 -1.29 -1.64
N ASP A 202 -20.10 -0.40 -2.62
CA ASP A 202 -20.15 -0.68 -4.07
C ASP A 202 -18.76 -0.85 -4.71
N ARG A 203 -17.68 -0.73 -3.94
CA ARG A 203 -16.31 -0.64 -4.47
C ARG A 203 -15.25 -1.39 -3.66
N PRO A 204 -15.39 -2.72 -3.47
CA PRO A 204 -14.47 -3.52 -2.66
C PRO A 204 -13.03 -3.56 -3.19
N ALA A 205 -12.84 -3.46 -4.52
CA ALA A 205 -11.50 -3.44 -5.10
C ALA A 205 -10.76 -2.11 -4.85
N GLY A 206 -11.48 -0.98 -4.78
CA GLY A 206 -10.90 0.31 -4.38
C GLY A 206 -10.44 0.31 -2.93
N ALA A 207 -11.26 -0.22 -2.04
CA ALA A 207 -10.88 -0.39 -0.63
C ALA A 207 -9.63 -1.26 -0.48
N ALA A 208 -9.57 -2.37 -1.24
CA ALA A 208 -8.42 -3.26 -1.24
C ALA A 208 -7.15 -2.58 -1.75
N LEU A 209 -7.26 -1.68 -2.74
CA LEU A 209 -6.13 -0.91 -3.28
C LEU A 209 -5.51 -0.02 -2.22
N HIS A 210 -6.30 0.79 -1.50
CA HIS A 210 -5.79 1.66 -0.44
C HIS A 210 -5.09 0.87 0.67
N LEU A 211 -5.73 -0.21 1.14
CA LEU A 211 -5.15 -1.06 2.17
C LEU A 211 -3.86 -1.75 1.67
N PHE A 212 -3.84 -2.22 0.42
CA PHE A 212 -2.64 -2.77 -0.21
C PHE A 212 -1.51 -1.75 -0.31
N ALA A 213 -1.79 -0.50 -0.71
CA ALA A 213 -0.81 0.58 -0.77
C ALA A 213 -0.18 0.86 0.60
N SER A 214 -0.98 0.90 1.65
CA SER A 214 -0.50 1.07 3.04
C SER A 214 0.37 -0.11 3.51
N ILE A 215 0.03 -1.33 3.13
CA ILE A 215 0.82 -2.54 3.41
C ILE A 215 2.15 -2.53 2.63
N ALA A 216 2.11 -2.19 1.35
CA ALA A 216 3.29 -2.05 0.51
C ALA A 216 4.23 -0.98 1.08
N LEU A 217 3.72 0.20 1.44
CA LEU A 217 4.51 1.25 2.08
C LEU A 217 5.24 0.75 3.34
N MET A 218 4.54 -0.01 4.19
CA MET A 218 5.15 -0.61 5.37
C MET A 218 6.25 -1.61 5.01
N LEU A 219 5.99 -2.52 4.05
CA LEU A 219 6.97 -3.48 3.58
C LEU A 219 8.25 -2.79 3.07
N TRP A 220 8.09 -1.70 2.31
CA TRP A 220 9.19 -0.91 1.77
C TRP A 220 10.12 -0.42 2.89
N TYR A 221 9.56 0.21 3.92
CA TYR A 221 10.36 0.80 4.98
C TYR A 221 10.89 -0.23 5.98
N VAL A 222 10.16 -1.31 6.25
CA VAL A 222 10.68 -2.45 7.03
C VAL A 222 11.89 -3.06 6.31
N LEU A 223 11.78 -3.33 5.00
CA LEU A 223 12.90 -3.87 4.22
C LEU A 223 14.09 -2.91 4.21
N ARG A 224 13.84 -1.60 4.04
CA ARG A 224 14.88 -0.57 4.07
C ARG A 224 15.62 -0.54 5.42
N ILE A 225 14.91 -0.70 6.53
CA ILE A 225 15.52 -0.80 7.86
C ILE A 225 16.43 -2.02 7.93
N LEU A 226 15.94 -3.20 7.52
CA LEU A 226 16.72 -4.43 7.58
C LEU A 226 17.98 -4.37 6.69
N ILE A 227 17.89 -3.77 5.50
CA ILE A 227 19.04 -3.51 4.64
C ILE A 227 20.05 -2.60 5.35
N SER A 228 19.56 -1.50 5.94
CA SER A 228 20.43 -0.54 6.64
C SER A 228 21.17 -1.15 7.83
N LEU A 229 20.50 -2.03 8.58
CA LEU A 229 21.10 -2.73 9.72
C LEU A 229 22.12 -3.78 9.27
N ALA A 230 21.82 -4.54 8.21
CA ALA A 230 22.77 -5.50 7.66
C ALA A 230 24.04 -4.82 7.13
N SER A 231 23.91 -3.62 6.53
CA SER A 231 25.07 -2.87 6.02
C SER A 231 25.90 -2.14 7.10
N SER A 232 25.40 -2.03 8.33
CA SER A 232 26.14 -1.39 9.43
C SER A 232 26.97 -2.37 10.26
N ASP A 233 26.76 -3.67 10.05
CA ASP A 233 27.46 -4.75 10.77
C ASP A 233 28.76 -5.20 10.07
N ASP A 234 29.13 -4.56 8.95
CA ASP A 234 30.40 -4.70 8.21
C ASP A 234 31.28 -3.44 8.34
#